data_AF-A0A423GGB6-F1
#
_entry.id   AF-A0A423GGB6-F1
#
_cell.length_a   1.000
_cell.length_b   1.000
_cell.length_c   1.000
_cell.angle_alpha   90.00
_cell.angle_beta   90.00
_cell.angle_gamma   90.00
#
_symmetry.space_group_name_H-M   'P 1'
#
loop_
_entity.id
_entity.type
_entity.pdbx_description
1 polymer ?
#
loop_
_entity_poly.entity_id
_entity_poly.type
_entity_poly.pdbx_seq_one_letter_code
_entity_poly.pdbx_strand_id
1 'polypeptide(L)'
;MTHNAIQRLLLKRFALAAATYALALVLLWLAFFSGHYLDSLRGVVIGSLLVVVCQAGLFALFITGRNLRFADPSLTEIQVLIGLGWQTWMMAHLDQARGVFLVFYVLILLFGLFHLTRRVFVRCAMLVFFSFTGITLWDGYFFRLPDPTLAGLQVCVLFMVLVWLVFYARYVQTSRQRMRQRRFALQAHQDTLRGMMRQLEDLVATDELTGLFNRRHFLRLASRELNTLRPGVAHGLALIDLDHFKRINDLHGHAAGDQVLQAFASVATACLREGDVLARYGGEEFVMLLPACDPSRLTACCERLRLAFTEVELVGLQVGALSLSAGMTMLEMGDDLDNALQRADQALYRAKRDGRNRCAAAWESVDA
;
A
#
# COMPACT_ATOMS: atom_id res chain seq x y z
N MET A 1 7.68 6.56 -3.42
CA MET A 1 8.46 6.78 -2.17
C MET A 1 9.00 8.20 -2.22
N THR A 2 8.81 9.00 -1.17
CA THR A 2 9.29 10.39 -1.13
C THR A 2 10.82 10.45 -1.13
N HIS A 3 11.42 11.50 -1.72
CA HIS A 3 12.88 11.69 -1.78
C HIS A 3 13.54 11.56 -0.39
N ASN A 4 12.87 12.08 0.65
CA ASN A 4 13.29 11.97 2.05
C ASN A 4 13.28 10.53 2.59
N ALA A 5 12.34 9.69 2.16
CA ALA A 5 12.28 8.28 2.59
C ALA A 5 13.43 7.46 2.00
N ILE A 6 13.80 7.72 0.75
CA ILE A 6 14.95 7.08 0.09
C ILE A 6 16.24 7.49 0.80
N GLN A 7 16.43 8.78 1.07
CA GLN A 7 17.64 9.26 1.73
C GLN A 7 17.80 8.72 3.16
N ARG A 8 16.70 8.63 3.92
CA ARG A 8 16.71 8.05 5.27
C ARG A 8 17.10 6.57 5.26
N LEU A 9 16.67 5.81 4.23
CA LEU A 9 17.06 4.42 4.04
C LEU A 9 18.55 4.29 3.70
N LEU A 10 19.07 5.17 2.83
CA LEU A 10 20.48 5.19 2.45
C LEU A 10 21.39 5.54 3.63
N LEU A 11 21.02 6.53 4.45
CA LEU A 11 21.75 6.89 5.67
C LEU A 11 21.79 5.74 6.69
N LYS A 12 20.68 5.00 6.88
CA LYS A 12 20.68 3.81 7.75
C LYS A 12 21.65 2.73 7.26
N ARG A 13 21.74 2.54 5.94
CA ARG A 13 22.69 1.59 5.34
C ARG A 13 24.14 2.04 5.49
N PHE A 14 24.40 3.32 5.27
CA PHE A 14 25.71 3.90 5.52
C PHE A 14 26.13 3.75 7.00
N ALA A 15 25.21 3.96 7.95
CA ALA A 15 25.50 3.76 9.37
C ALA A 15 25.91 2.31 9.69
N LEU A 16 25.23 1.33 9.07
CA LEU A 16 25.59 -0.09 9.21
C LEU A 16 26.98 -0.37 8.62
N ALA A 17 27.31 0.23 7.47
CA ALA A 17 28.64 0.14 6.88
C ALA A 17 29.69 0.77 7.81
N ALA A 18 29.45 1.99 8.30
CA ALA A 18 30.36 2.69 9.21
C ALA A 18 30.64 1.91 10.50
N ALA A 19 29.66 1.16 11.02
CA ALA A 19 29.87 0.25 12.15
C ALA A 19 30.90 -0.85 11.84
N THR A 20 30.92 -1.38 10.61
CA THR A 20 31.93 -2.38 10.20
C THR A 20 33.35 -1.82 10.14
N TYR A 21 33.51 -0.51 9.90
CA TYR A 21 34.81 0.17 9.95
C TYR A 21 35.29 0.42 11.38
N ALA A 22 34.37 0.72 12.30
CA ALA A 22 34.71 0.93 13.71
C ALA A 22 35.35 -0.32 14.34
N LEU A 23 34.87 -1.52 13.97
CA LEU A 23 35.39 -2.78 14.49
C LEU A 23 36.87 -3.01 14.16
N ALA A 24 37.28 -2.81 12.90
CA ALA A 24 38.69 -2.95 12.51
C ALA A 24 39.58 -1.89 13.18
N LEU A 25 39.06 -0.68 13.39
CA LEU A 25 39.80 0.39 14.05
C LEU A 25 40.04 0.07 15.54
N VAL A 26 39.05 -0.46 16.26
CA VAL A 26 39.23 -0.92 17.66
C VAL A 26 40.31 -1.99 17.74
N LEU A 27 40.30 -2.94 16.79
CA LEU A 27 41.26 -4.04 16.80
C LEU A 27 42.65 -3.64 16.34
N LEU A 28 42.78 -2.64 15.48
CA LEU A 28 44.06 -2.00 15.16
C LEU A 28 44.71 -1.44 16.44
N TRP A 29 43.95 -0.72 17.25
CA TRP A 29 44.44 -0.19 18.53
C TRP A 29 44.78 -1.32 19.51
N LEU A 30 43.98 -2.39 19.55
CA LEU A 30 44.29 -3.57 20.37
C LEU A 30 45.58 -4.27 19.91
N ALA A 31 45.80 -4.39 18.61
CA ALA A 31 47.04 -4.94 18.03
C ALA A 31 48.25 -4.09 18.40
N PHE A 32 48.10 -2.77 18.40
CA PHE A 32 49.15 -1.84 18.83
C PHE A 32 49.49 -2.01 20.32
N PHE A 33 48.49 -2.02 21.21
CA PHE A 33 48.72 -2.17 22.65
C PHE A 33 49.24 -3.56 23.04
N SER A 34 48.95 -4.59 22.25
CA SER A 34 49.48 -5.95 22.45
C SER A 34 50.87 -6.17 21.84
N GLY A 35 51.43 -5.19 21.12
CA GLY A 35 52.77 -5.27 20.52
C GLY A 35 52.83 -6.03 19.20
N HIS A 36 51.69 -6.37 18.59
CA HIS A 36 51.60 -7.07 17.31
C HIS A 36 51.60 -6.14 16.08
N TYR A 37 51.56 -4.82 16.31
CA TYR A 37 51.68 -3.81 15.26
C TYR A 37 53.13 -3.32 15.15
N LEU A 38 53.71 -3.43 13.95
CA LEU A 38 55.15 -3.25 13.72
C LEU A 38 55.58 -1.80 13.51
N ASP A 39 54.65 -0.87 13.33
CA ASP A 39 54.94 0.55 13.05
C ASP A 39 54.69 1.45 14.28
N SER A 40 55.22 2.67 14.22
CA SER A 40 55.21 3.65 15.29
C SER A 40 53.78 4.11 15.66
N LEU A 41 53.64 4.65 16.88
CA LEU A 41 52.40 5.30 17.36
C LEU A 41 51.87 6.34 16.37
N ARG A 42 52.77 7.08 15.71
CA ARG A 42 52.41 8.09 14.70
C ARG A 42 51.69 7.43 13.52
N GLY A 43 52.17 6.27 13.05
CA GLY A 43 51.55 5.51 11.96
C GLY A 43 50.14 5.06 12.28
N VAL A 44 49.91 4.50 13.47
CA VAL A 44 48.57 4.05 13.93
C VAL A 44 47.59 5.22 14.03
N VAL A 45 48.04 6.35 14.59
CA VAL A 45 47.20 7.56 14.75
C VAL A 45 46.85 8.15 13.38
N ILE A 46 47.81 8.28 12.48
CA ILE A 46 47.59 8.80 11.12
C ILE A 46 46.64 7.87 10.35
N GLY A 47 46.87 6.55 10.40
CA GLY A 47 46.00 5.57 9.76
C GLY A 47 44.57 5.65 10.28
N SER A 48 44.40 5.68 11.61
CA SER A 48 43.08 5.83 12.25
C SER A 48 42.38 7.13 11.84
N LEU A 49 43.10 8.26 11.83
CA LEU A 49 42.55 9.55 11.42
C LEU A 49 42.10 9.54 9.96
N LEU A 50 42.88 8.94 9.08
CA LEU A 50 42.55 8.80 7.66
C LEU A 50 41.30 7.93 7.43
N VAL A 51 41.11 6.84 8.19
CA VAL A 51 39.84 6.06 8.19
C VAL A 51 38.66 6.98 8.52
N VAL A 52 38.78 7.76 9.60
CA VAL A 52 37.71 8.65 10.08
C VAL A 52 37.42 9.75 9.08
N VAL A 53 38.44 10.38 8.50
CA VAL A 53 38.31 11.42 7.46
C VAL A 53 37.63 10.86 6.21
N CYS A 54 38.01 9.65 5.78
CA CYS A 54 37.38 8.99 4.63
C CYS A 54 35.88 8.74 4.87
N GLN A 55 35.53 8.23 6.06
CA GLN A 55 34.14 8.01 6.46
C GLN A 55 33.35 9.32 6.60
N ALA A 56 33.96 10.39 7.13
CA ALA A 56 33.35 11.71 7.20
C ALA A 56 33.08 12.29 5.80
N GLY A 57 34.00 12.08 4.85
CA GLY A 57 33.82 12.46 3.45
C GLY A 57 32.64 11.76 2.79
N LEU A 58 32.51 10.43 2.99
CA LEU A 58 31.35 9.68 2.51
C LEU A 58 30.05 10.14 3.19
N PHE A 59 30.06 10.37 4.50
CA PHE A 59 28.91 10.88 5.23
C PHE A 59 28.44 12.24 4.71
N ALA A 60 29.37 13.15 4.40
CA ALA A 60 29.06 14.43 3.79
C ALA A 60 28.39 14.28 2.42
N LEU A 61 28.79 13.28 1.60
CA LEU A 61 28.11 12.98 0.34
C LEU A 61 26.66 12.49 0.54
N PHE A 62 26.38 11.74 1.61
CA PHE A 62 25.02 11.33 1.97
C PHE A 62 24.20 12.49 2.56
N ILE A 63 24.75 13.37 3.37
CA ILE A 63 23.98 14.52 3.88
C ILE A 63 23.68 15.52 2.75
N THR A 64 24.64 15.78 1.87
CA THR A 64 24.48 16.74 0.76
C THR A 64 23.63 16.21 -0.40
N GLY A 65 23.19 14.94 -0.35
CA GLY A 65 22.40 14.31 -1.42
C GLY A 65 23.17 14.06 -2.72
N ARG A 66 24.47 14.37 -2.76
CA ARG A 66 25.32 14.18 -3.95
C ARG A 66 25.49 12.71 -4.30
N ASN A 67 25.36 11.81 -3.32
CA ASN A 67 25.35 10.37 -3.52
C ASN A 67 24.30 9.91 -4.57
N LEU A 68 23.18 10.62 -4.70
CA LEU A 68 22.11 10.29 -5.65
C LEU A 68 22.50 10.50 -7.12
N ARG A 69 23.60 11.22 -7.40
CA ARG A 69 24.10 11.46 -8.77
C ARG A 69 24.90 10.28 -9.32
N PHE A 70 25.30 9.34 -8.46
CA PHE A 70 26.06 8.16 -8.86
C PHE A 70 25.14 7.02 -9.30
N ALA A 71 25.64 6.14 -10.17
CA ALA A 71 24.92 4.97 -10.67
C ALA A 71 24.46 4.02 -9.54
N ASP A 72 25.25 3.91 -8.46
CA ASP A 72 24.83 3.31 -7.19
C ASP A 72 24.68 4.40 -6.11
N PRO A 73 23.44 4.82 -5.79
CA PRO A 73 23.19 5.83 -4.75
C PRO A 73 23.65 5.43 -3.35
N SER A 74 23.85 4.13 -3.12
CA SER A 74 24.36 3.61 -1.86
C SER A 74 25.88 3.59 -1.78
N LEU A 75 26.59 3.89 -2.88
CA LEU A 75 28.05 3.89 -2.97
C LEU A 75 28.68 2.63 -2.34
N THR A 76 28.02 1.47 -2.48
CA THR A 76 28.40 0.26 -1.76
C THR A 76 29.70 -0.32 -2.30
N GLU A 77 29.90 -0.28 -3.63
CA GLU A 77 31.17 -0.71 -4.25
C GLU A 77 32.35 0.12 -3.75
N ILE A 78 32.20 1.45 -3.72
CA ILE A 78 33.24 2.37 -3.22
C ILE A 78 33.54 2.09 -1.76
N GLN A 79 32.51 1.94 -0.92
CA GLN A 79 32.67 1.60 0.49
C GLN A 79 33.33 0.23 0.70
N VAL A 80 33.03 -0.78 -0.11
CA VAL A 80 33.70 -2.08 0.01
C VAL A 80 35.17 -1.96 -0.39
N LEU A 81 35.48 -1.29 -1.50
CA LEU A 81 36.86 -1.12 -1.98
C LEU A 81 37.74 -0.33 -1.00
N ILE A 82 37.23 0.75 -0.42
CA ILE A 82 37.94 1.52 0.62
C ILE A 82 38.22 0.62 1.82
N GLY A 83 37.23 -0.14 2.28
CA GLY A 83 37.37 -1.04 3.42
C GLY A 83 38.40 -2.12 3.16
N LEU A 84 38.39 -2.73 1.97
CA LEU A 84 39.38 -3.72 1.55
C LEU A 84 40.79 -3.13 1.47
N GLY A 85 40.93 -1.89 0.95
CA GLY A 85 42.21 -1.19 0.88
C GLY A 85 42.78 -0.92 2.28
N TRP A 86 41.94 -0.44 3.20
CA TRP A 86 42.33 -0.21 4.59
C TRP A 86 42.64 -1.46 5.38
N GLN A 87 41.84 -2.51 5.20
CA GLN A 87 42.15 -3.80 5.78
C GLN A 87 43.49 -4.34 5.27
N THR A 88 43.80 -4.15 3.99
CA THR A 88 45.07 -4.58 3.38
C THR A 88 46.26 -3.78 3.88
N TRP A 89 46.11 -2.45 3.99
CA TRP A 89 47.15 -1.59 4.56
C TRP A 89 47.44 -1.98 6.02
N MET A 90 46.40 -2.21 6.82
CA MET A 90 46.55 -2.67 8.21
C MET A 90 47.30 -4.00 8.27
N MET A 91 46.93 -4.96 7.42
CA MET A 91 47.59 -6.28 7.35
C MET A 91 49.09 -6.19 7.04
N ALA A 92 49.51 -5.23 6.21
CA ALA A 92 50.93 -5.06 5.88
C ALA A 92 51.79 -4.61 7.07
N HIS A 93 51.18 -4.06 8.13
CA HIS A 93 51.87 -3.55 9.32
C HIS A 93 51.72 -4.47 10.55
N LEU A 94 51.04 -5.60 10.40
CA LEU A 94 50.92 -6.61 11.45
C LEU A 94 52.03 -7.66 11.34
N ASP A 95 52.34 -8.30 12.45
CA ASP A 95 53.30 -9.40 12.55
C ASP A 95 52.65 -10.77 12.21
N GLN A 96 53.00 -11.84 12.94
CA GLN A 96 52.40 -13.17 12.76
C GLN A 96 50.89 -13.21 13.10
N ALA A 97 50.37 -12.22 13.84
CA ALA A 97 48.97 -12.15 14.25
C ALA A 97 47.99 -11.90 13.09
N ARG A 98 48.46 -11.64 11.86
CA ARG A 98 47.65 -11.39 10.65
C ARG A 98 46.51 -12.39 10.44
N GLY A 99 46.72 -13.66 10.77
CA GLY A 99 45.70 -14.71 10.62
C GLY A 99 44.39 -14.39 11.36
N VAL A 100 44.47 -13.76 12.54
CA VAL A 100 43.31 -13.38 13.35
C VAL A 100 42.46 -12.29 12.66
N PHE A 101 43.11 -11.46 11.85
CA PHE A 101 42.45 -10.34 11.18
C PHE A 101 41.83 -10.71 9.82
N LEU A 102 42.05 -11.93 9.32
CA LEU A 102 41.48 -12.38 8.04
C LEU A 102 39.95 -12.36 8.04
N VAL A 103 39.32 -12.52 9.21
CA VAL A 103 37.86 -12.46 9.38
C VAL A 103 37.28 -11.11 8.93
N PHE A 104 38.04 -10.02 8.99
CA PHE A 104 37.55 -8.70 8.57
C PHE A 104 37.38 -8.56 7.07
N TYR A 105 38.20 -9.25 6.27
CA TYR A 105 37.94 -9.36 4.83
C TYR A 105 36.58 -10.00 4.57
N VAL A 106 36.23 -11.06 5.32
CA VAL A 106 34.93 -11.71 5.21
C VAL A 106 33.79 -10.77 5.62
N LEU A 107 33.94 -10.06 6.74
CA LEU A 107 32.91 -9.12 7.21
C LEU A 107 32.64 -7.99 6.20
N ILE A 108 33.70 -7.42 5.62
CA ILE A 108 33.61 -6.37 4.58
C ILE A 108 32.91 -6.93 3.34
N LEU A 109 33.27 -8.13 2.88
CA LEU A 109 32.63 -8.76 1.72
C LEU A 109 31.17 -9.13 2.01
N LEU A 110 30.83 -9.57 3.23
CA LEU A 110 29.47 -9.91 3.63
C LEU A 110 28.53 -8.72 3.56
N PHE A 111 29.02 -7.51 3.85
CA PHE A 111 28.27 -6.28 3.60
C PHE A 111 27.96 -6.07 2.11
N GLY A 112 28.95 -6.33 1.24
CA GLY A 112 28.81 -6.27 -0.22
C GLY A 112 27.89 -7.34 -0.81
N LEU A 113 27.68 -8.47 -0.14
CA LEU A 113 26.91 -9.63 -0.59
C LEU A 113 25.54 -9.27 -1.18
N PHE A 114 24.86 -8.33 -0.53
CA PHE A 114 23.47 -8.00 -0.78
C PHE A 114 23.23 -6.87 -1.78
N HIS A 115 24.29 -6.15 -2.14
CA HIS A 115 24.20 -4.90 -2.90
C HIS A 115 25.10 -4.90 -4.14
N LEU A 116 26.20 -5.64 -4.11
CA LEU A 116 27.11 -5.76 -5.25
C LEU A 116 26.58 -6.75 -6.29
N THR A 117 26.86 -6.47 -7.56
CA THR A 117 26.62 -7.44 -8.63
C THR A 117 27.59 -8.63 -8.49
N ARG A 118 27.22 -9.78 -9.06
CA ARG A 118 28.06 -10.99 -9.07
C ARG A 118 29.49 -10.70 -9.58
N ARG A 119 29.62 -9.91 -10.64
CA ARG A 119 30.92 -9.58 -11.25
C ARG A 119 31.78 -8.74 -10.31
N VAL A 120 31.20 -7.72 -9.68
CA VAL A 120 31.90 -6.83 -8.74
C VAL A 120 32.31 -7.59 -7.47
N PHE A 121 31.44 -8.46 -6.94
CA PHE A 121 31.77 -9.29 -5.78
C PHE A 121 32.96 -10.21 -6.03
N VAL A 122 32.99 -10.89 -7.19
CA VAL A 122 34.12 -11.74 -7.60
C VAL A 122 35.42 -10.94 -7.74
N ARG A 123 35.37 -9.74 -8.32
CA ARG A 123 36.52 -8.84 -8.40
C ARG A 123 37.04 -8.45 -7.02
N CYS A 124 36.15 -8.13 -6.08
CA CYS A 124 36.52 -7.81 -4.70
C CYS A 124 37.19 -9.01 -4.00
N ALA A 125 36.64 -10.22 -4.17
CA ALA A 125 37.24 -11.44 -3.62
C ALA A 125 38.63 -11.73 -4.21
N MET A 126 38.80 -11.56 -5.53
CA MET A 126 40.10 -11.67 -6.19
C MET A 126 41.10 -10.64 -5.64
N LEU A 127 40.65 -9.38 -5.48
CA LEU A 127 41.47 -8.32 -4.90
C LEU A 127 41.98 -8.73 -3.50
N VAL A 128 41.10 -9.21 -2.62
CA VAL A 128 41.50 -9.71 -1.28
C VAL A 128 42.56 -10.81 -1.39
N PHE A 129 42.33 -11.81 -2.23
CA PHE A 129 43.24 -12.94 -2.37
C PHE A 129 44.64 -12.50 -2.84
N PHE A 130 44.71 -11.71 -3.91
CA PHE A 130 45.99 -11.25 -4.47
C PHE A 130 46.69 -10.24 -3.55
N SER A 131 45.94 -9.37 -2.88
CA SER A 131 46.50 -8.42 -1.91
C SER A 131 47.15 -9.15 -0.72
N PHE A 132 46.46 -10.10 -0.10
CA PHE A 132 47.01 -10.85 1.04
C PHE A 132 48.19 -11.72 0.61
N THR A 133 48.05 -12.48 -0.49
CA THR A 133 49.12 -13.32 -1.03
C THR A 133 50.35 -12.49 -1.41
N GLY A 134 50.15 -11.30 -1.99
CA GLY A 134 51.23 -10.37 -2.34
C GLY A 134 52.00 -9.89 -1.12
N ILE A 135 51.31 -9.54 -0.02
CA ILE A 135 51.96 -9.18 1.25
C ILE A 135 52.78 -10.36 1.80
N THR A 136 52.20 -11.57 1.80
CA THR A 136 52.90 -12.78 2.26
C THR A 136 54.15 -13.08 1.43
N LEU A 137 54.05 -13.01 0.11
CA LEU A 137 55.18 -13.24 -0.79
C LEU A 137 56.27 -12.16 -0.64
N TRP A 138 55.86 -10.91 -0.44
CA TRP A 138 56.78 -9.80 -0.17
C TRP A 138 57.61 -10.06 1.09
N ASP A 139 56.97 -10.44 2.20
CA ASP A 139 57.71 -10.76 3.42
C ASP A 139 58.59 -12.00 3.29
N GLY A 140 58.20 -12.97 2.46
CA GLY A 140 59.04 -14.11 2.13
C GLY A 140 60.29 -13.73 1.34
N TYR A 141 60.14 -12.83 0.37
CA TYR A 141 61.26 -12.31 -0.42
C TYR A 141 62.28 -11.55 0.45
N PHE A 142 61.80 -10.79 1.45
CA PHE A 142 62.65 -10.06 2.39
C PHE A 142 63.11 -10.88 3.61
N PHE A 143 62.87 -12.20 3.63
CA PHE A 143 63.20 -13.09 4.76
C PHE A 143 62.62 -12.63 6.10
N ARG A 144 61.47 -11.95 6.07
CA ARG A 144 60.72 -11.47 7.24
C ARG A 144 59.62 -12.44 7.68
N LEU A 145 59.40 -13.53 6.94
CA LEU A 145 58.47 -14.60 7.29
C LEU A 145 59.07 -15.50 8.38
N PRO A 146 58.55 -15.48 9.62
CA PRO A 146 59.10 -16.30 10.70
C PRO A 146 58.67 -17.76 10.58
N ASP A 147 57.45 -18.01 10.08
CA ASP A 147 56.90 -19.33 9.84
C ASP A 147 56.24 -19.40 8.44
N PRO A 148 56.92 -19.96 7.43
CA PRO A 148 56.38 -20.08 6.08
C PRO A 148 55.23 -21.09 6.00
N THR A 149 55.17 -22.07 6.91
CA THR A 149 54.12 -23.09 6.89
C THR A 149 52.79 -22.50 7.38
N LEU A 150 52.81 -21.71 8.45
CA LEU A 150 51.64 -20.98 8.95
C LEU A 150 51.14 -19.97 7.90
N ALA A 151 52.04 -19.25 7.24
CA ALA A 151 51.68 -18.31 6.18
C ALA A 151 51.02 -19.00 4.97
N GLY A 152 51.55 -20.15 4.54
CA GLY A 152 50.93 -20.98 3.51
C GLY A 152 49.53 -21.45 3.90
N LEU A 153 49.35 -21.90 5.15
CA LEU A 153 48.05 -22.30 5.68
C LEU A 153 47.04 -21.14 5.65
N GLN A 154 47.45 -19.93 6.03
CA GLN A 154 46.60 -18.73 6.00
C GLN A 154 46.11 -18.40 4.59
N VAL A 155 46.99 -18.47 3.58
CA VAL A 155 46.62 -18.25 2.17
C VAL A 155 45.63 -19.31 1.68
N CYS A 156 45.87 -20.59 2.01
CA CYS A 156 44.97 -21.69 1.65
C CYS A 156 43.58 -21.55 2.28
N VAL A 157 43.52 -21.22 3.58
CA VAL A 157 42.26 -20.99 4.30
C VAL A 157 41.51 -19.80 3.69
N LEU A 158 42.21 -18.69 3.43
CA LEU A 158 41.60 -17.52 2.80
C LEU A 158 41.03 -17.86 1.41
N PHE A 159 41.77 -18.60 0.59
CA PHE A 159 41.29 -19.05 -0.72
C PHE A 159 40.00 -19.86 -0.60
N MET A 160 39.98 -20.87 0.29
CA MET A 160 38.81 -21.72 0.50
C MET A 160 37.59 -20.92 0.95
N VAL A 161 37.78 -19.99 1.89
CA VAL A 161 36.72 -19.11 2.41
C VAL A 161 36.19 -18.16 1.32
N LEU A 162 37.07 -17.58 0.49
CA LEU A 162 36.66 -16.70 -0.60
C LEU A 162 35.88 -17.45 -1.69
N VAL A 163 36.33 -18.66 -2.05
CA VAL A 163 35.60 -19.54 -2.99
C VAL A 163 34.21 -19.84 -2.44
N TRP A 164 34.10 -20.23 -1.17
CA TRP A 164 32.82 -20.48 -0.52
C TRP A 164 31.91 -19.23 -0.52
N LEU A 165 32.45 -18.05 -0.17
CA LEU A 165 31.71 -16.80 -0.18
C LEU A 165 31.19 -16.43 -1.57
N VAL A 166 31.97 -16.68 -2.63
CA VAL A 166 31.52 -16.44 -4.01
C VAL A 166 30.36 -17.36 -4.38
N PHE A 167 30.41 -18.65 -4.00
CA PHE A 167 29.29 -19.58 -4.20
C PHE A 167 28.05 -19.16 -3.41
N TYR A 168 28.23 -18.79 -2.14
CA TYR A 168 27.14 -18.32 -1.27
C TYR A 168 26.50 -17.03 -1.80
N ALA A 169 27.30 -16.06 -2.24
CA ALA A 169 26.84 -14.83 -2.88
C ALA A 169 25.95 -15.11 -4.09
N ARG A 170 26.38 -16.05 -4.95
CA ARG A 170 25.60 -16.48 -6.12
C ARG A 170 24.24 -17.05 -5.69
N TYR A 171 24.22 -17.95 -4.71
CA TYR A 171 22.98 -18.56 -4.20
C TYR A 171 22.00 -17.50 -3.66
N VAL A 172 22.48 -16.60 -2.81
CA VAL A 172 21.68 -15.52 -2.19
C VAL A 172 21.11 -14.57 -3.25
N GLN A 173 21.92 -14.15 -4.22
CA GLN A 173 21.49 -13.24 -5.29
C GLN A 173 20.41 -13.88 -6.17
N THR A 174 20.58 -15.13 -6.57
CA THR A 174 19.58 -15.87 -7.37
C THR A 174 18.29 -16.08 -6.58
N SER A 175 18.38 -16.43 -5.29
CA SER A 175 17.20 -16.61 -4.43
C SER A 175 16.39 -15.31 -4.31
N ARG A 176 17.06 -14.17 -4.15
CA ARG A 176 16.41 -12.85 -4.09
C ARG A 176 15.70 -12.47 -5.39
N GLN A 177 16.30 -12.76 -6.55
CA GLN A 177 15.67 -12.51 -7.84
C GLN A 177 14.38 -13.32 -7.99
N ARG A 178 14.39 -14.61 -7.60
CA ARG A 178 13.19 -15.47 -7.62
C ARG A 178 12.09 -14.93 -6.69
N MET A 179 12.44 -14.49 -5.48
CA MET A 179 11.47 -13.91 -4.56
C MET A 179 10.79 -12.65 -5.11
N ARG A 180 11.54 -11.78 -5.80
CA ARG A 180 10.96 -10.57 -6.43
C ARG A 180 9.95 -10.93 -7.52
N GLN A 181 10.28 -11.89 -8.39
CA GLN A 181 9.37 -12.35 -9.45
C GLN A 181 8.07 -12.94 -8.88
N ARG A 182 8.16 -13.76 -7.83
CA ARG A 182 6.98 -14.33 -7.15
C ARG A 182 6.06 -13.26 -6.57
N ARG A 183 6.63 -12.19 -5.97
CA ARG A 183 5.83 -11.08 -5.42
C ARG A 183 5.04 -10.36 -6.51
N PHE A 184 5.67 -10.07 -7.65
CA PHE A 184 4.97 -9.42 -8.77
C PHE A 184 3.85 -10.30 -9.35
N ALA A 185 4.09 -11.60 -9.52
CA ALA A 185 3.07 -12.53 -10.00
C ALA A 185 1.86 -12.63 -9.05
N LEU A 186 2.13 -12.70 -7.73
CA LEU A 186 1.07 -12.75 -6.72
C LEU A 186 0.23 -11.47 -6.71
N GLN A 187 0.88 -10.31 -6.84
CA GLN A 187 0.19 -9.03 -6.87
C GLN A 187 -0.72 -8.90 -8.10
N ALA A 188 -0.22 -9.28 -9.29
CA ALA A 188 -1.03 -9.30 -10.50
C ALA A 188 -2.26 -10.21 -10.35
N HIS A 189 -2.10 -11.40 -9.77
CA HIS A 189 -3.22 -12.31 -9.55
C HIS A 189 -4.28 -11.74 -8.59
N GLN A 190 -3.85 -11.08 -7.51
CA GLN A 190 -4.78 -10.41 -6.58
C GLN A 190 -5.55 -9.27 -7.26
N ASP A 191 -4.89 -8.50 -8.13
CA ASP A 191 -5.55 -7.42 -8.86
C ASP A 191 -6.61 -7.97 -9.84
N THR A 192 -6.32 -9.10 -10.53
CA THR A 192 -7.29 -9.79 -11.38
C THR A 192 -8.50 -10.29 -10.59
N LEU A 193 -8.29 -10.96 -9.45
CA LEU A 193 -9.38 -11.44 -8.60
C LEU A 193 -10.25 -10.28 -8.09
N ARG A 194 -9.65 -9.17 -7.65
CA ARG A 194 -10.39 -7.96 -7.26
C ARG A 194 -11.22 -7.39 -8.41
N GLY A 195 -10.68 -7.42 -9.64
CA GLY A 195 -11.43 -7.03 -10.83
C GLY A 195 -12.66 -7.91 -11.07
N MET A 196 -12.50 -9.23 -11.02
CA MET A 196 -13.59 -10.19 -11.19
C MET A 196 -14.65 -10.06 -10.10
N MET A 197 -14.25 -9.87 -8.84
CA MET A 197 -15.19 -9.65 -7.73
C MET A 197 -16.07 -8.42 -7.97
N ARG A 198 -15.50 -7.31 -8.45
CA ARG A 198 -16.29 -6.12 -8.80
C ARG A 198 -17.29 -6.39 -9.92
N GLN A 199 -16.90 -7.17 -10.94
CA GLN A 199 -17.81 -7.56 -12.02
C GLN A 199 -18.95 -8.45 -11.51
N LEU A 200 -18.68 -9.34 -10.56
CA LEU A 200 -19.72 -10.15 -9.91
C LEU A 200 -20.65 -9.28 -9.05
N GLU A 201 -20.11 -8.34 -8.29
CA GLU A 201 -20.91 -7.35 -7.54
C GLU A 201 -21.79 -6.52 -8.49
N ASP A 202 -21.31 -6.19 -9.69
CA ASP A 202 -22.09 -5.48 -10.72
C ASP A 202 -23.24 -6.32 -11.32
N LEU A 203 -23.20 -7.64 -11.16
CA LEU A 203 -24.27 -8.56 -11.59
C LEU A 203 -25.36 -8.73 -10.53
N VAL A 204 -25.12 -8.35 -9.27
CA VAL A 204 -26.15 -8.36 -8.24
C VAL A 204 -27.05 -7.14 -8.46
N ALA A 205 -28.25 -7.37 -9.00
CA ALA A 205 -29.21 -6.32 -9.32
C ALA A 205 -30.13 -5.95 -8.14
N THR A 206 -30.25 -6.83 -7.15
CA THR A 206 -31.25 -6.74 -6.08
C THR A 206 -30.62 -6.57 -4.70
N ASP A 207 -31.37 -5.98 -3.77
CA ASP A 207 -31.06 -5.92 -2.34
C ASP A 207 -31.51 -7.21 -1.66
N GLU A 208 -30.61 -7.87 -0.91
CA GLU A 208 -30.87 -9.18 -0.33
C GLU A 208 -31.99 -9.17 0.72
N LEU A 209 -32.16 -8.05 1.45
CA LEU A 209 -33.14 -7.95 2.52
C LEU A 209 -34.56 -7.75 1.99
N THR A 210 -34.72 -6.84 1.03
CA THR A 210 -36.03 -6.38 0.54
C THR A 210 -36.46 -7.04 -0.76
N GLY A 211 -35.54 -7.68 -1.49
CA GLY A 211 -35.77 -8.24 -2.82
C GLY A 211 -35.97 -7.19 -3.93
N LEU A 212 -35.96 -5.89 -3.60
CA LEU A 212 -36.06 -4.79 -4.55
C LEU A 212 -34.76 -4.63 -5.33
N PHE A 213 -34.76 -3.83 -6.40
CA PHE A 213 -33.50 -3.43 -7.02
C PHE A 213 -32.62 -2.66 -6.03
N ASN A 214 -31.31 -2.83 -6.13
CA ASN A 214 -30.38 -2.01 -5.36
C ASN A 214 -30.15 -0.65 -6.04
N ARG A 215 -29.58 0.30 -5.30
CA ARG A 215 -29.22 1.63 -5.80
C ARG A 215 -28.46 1.60 -7.12
N ARG A 216 -27.47 0.72 -7.28
CA ARG A 216 -26.64 0.66 -8.49
C ARG A 216 -27.46 0.25 -9.71
N HIS A 217 -28.33 -0.75 -9.56
CA HIS A 217 -29.22 -1.19 -10.64
C HIS A 217 -30.24 -0.13 -11.00
N PHE A 218 -30.82 0.55 -10.01
CA PHE A 218 -31.73 1.68 -10.22
C PHE A 218 -31.09 2.79 -11.05
N LEU A 219 -29.89 3.25 -10.67
CA LEU A 219 -29.21 4.33 -11.38
C LEU A 219 -28.97 3.97 -12.85
N ARG A 220 -28.55 2.74 -13.14
CA ARG A 220 -28.41 2.26 -14.53
C ARG A 220 -29.73 2.29 -15.31
N LEU A 221 -30.82 1.82 -14.70
CA LEU A 221 -32.14 1.82 -15.32
C LEU A 221 -32.64 3.25 -15.57
N ALA A 222 -32.58 4.11 -14.55
CA ALA A 222 -33.02 5.49 -14.63
C ALA A 222 -32.24 6.28 -15.67
N SER A 223 -30.91 6.15 -15.72
CA SER A 223 -30.09 6.77 -16.78
C SER A 223 -30.46 6.26 -18.17
N ARG A 224 -30.80 4.97 -18.31
CA ARG A 224 -31.23 4.40 -19.58
C ARG A 224 -32.57 4.98 -20.02
N GLU A 225 -33.57 5.01 -19.13
CA GLU A 225 -34.90 5.58 -19.40
C GLU A 225 -34.79 7.06 -19.80
N LEU A 226 -34.00 7.85 -19.05
CA LEU A 226 -33.74 9.27 -19.32
C LEU A 226 -33.09 9.50 -20.69
N ASN A 227 -32.12 8.67 -21.08
CA ASN A 227 -31.48 8.75 -22.40
C ASN A 227 -32.42 8.37 -23.56
N THR A 228 -33.48 7.61 -23.29
CA THR A 228 -34.48 7.21 -24.29
C THR A 228 -35.76 8.03 -24.25
N LEU A 229 -35.81 9.06 -23.39
CA LEU A 229 -36.97 9.91 -23.20
C LEU A 229 -37.32 10.63 -24.51
N ARG A 230 -38.60 10.69 -24.85
CA ARG A 230 -39.09 11.39 -26.05
C ARG A 230 -39.52 12.82 -25.71
N PRO A 231 -39.49 13.76 -26.67
CA PRO A 231 -39.98 15.11 -26.43
C PRO A 231 -41.46 15.07 -26.00
N GLY A 232 -41.81 15.84 -24.96
CA GLY A 232 -43.17 15.89 -24.42
C GLY A 232 -43.57 14.69 -23.54
N VAL A 233 -42.67 13.75 -23.27
CA VAL A 233 -42.87 12.67 -22.29
C VAL A 233 -42.01 12.95 -21.07
N ALA A 234 -42.61 12.86 -19.88
CA ALA A 234 -41.89 12.97 -18.60
C ALA A 234 -41.95 11.64 -17.83
N HIS A 235 -41.01 11.46 -16.91
CA HIS A 235 -41.04 10.38 -15.93
C HIS A 235 -41.16 10.96 -14.53
N GLY A 236 -41.87 10.26 -13.64
CA GLY A 236 -41.95 10.66 -12.23
C GLY A 236 -40.79 10.06 -11.44
N LEU A 237 -40.11 10.86 -10.64
CA LEU A 237 -39.05 10.41 -9.73
C LEU A 237 -39.44 10.76 -8.29
N ALA A 238 -39.34 9.79 -7.38
CA ALA A 238 -39.57 10.03 -5.96
C ALA A 238 -38.50 9.39 -5.09
N LEU A 239 -37.99 10.15 -4.13
CA LEU A 239 -37.21 9.65 -3.00
C LEU A 239 -38.13 9.51 -1.79
N ILE A 240 -38.05 8.36 -1.13
CA ILE A 240 -38.91 7.96 -0.02
C ILE A 240 -38.01 7.60 1.16
N ASP A 241 -38.40 8.03 2.35
CA ASP A 241 -37.68 7.70 3.58
C ASP A 241 -38.67 7.35 4.69
N LEU A 242 -38.34 6.31 5.46
CA LEU A 242 -39.17 5.81 6.54
C LEU A 242 -38.98 6.67 7.80
N ASP A 243 -40.06 7.29 8.25
CA ASP A 243 -40.01 8.26 9.34
C ASP A 243 -39.67 7.57 10.66
N HIS A 244 -38.69 8.14 11.38
CA HIS A 244 -38.23 7.65 12.68
C HIS A 244 -37.67 6.21 12.68
N PHE A 245 -37.20 5.69 11.54
CA PHE A 245 -36.69 4.32 11.43
C PHE A 245 -35.58 3.99 12.45
N LYS A 246 -34.63 4.91 12.65
CA LYS A 246 -33.59 4.76 13.69
C LYS A 246 -34.19 4.51 15.08
N ARG A 247 -35.27 5.20 15.44
CA ARG A 247 -35.95 5.01 16.75
C ARG A 247 -36.57 3.62 16.87
N ILE A 248 -37.06 3.05 15.76
CA ILE A 248 -37.58 1.69 15.73
C ILE A 248 -36.45 0.70 16.01
N ASN A 249 -35.29 0.86 15.34
CA ASN A 249 -34.11 0.05 15.61
C ASN A 249 -33.63 0.17 17.06
N ASP A 250 -33.60 1.39 17.59
CA ASP A 250 -33.11 1.65 18.95
C ASP A 250 -34.04 1.04 20.02
N LEU A 251 -35.36 1.00 19.78
CA LEU A 251 -36.35 0.48 20.74
C LEU A 251 -36.63 -1.01 20.61
N HIS A 252 -36.64 -1.53 19.38
CA HIS A 252 -37.10 -2.89 19.07
C HIS A 252 -36.00 -3.79 18.48
N GLY A 253 -34.80 -3.25 18.26
CA GLY A 253 -33.66 -3.95 17.70
C GLY A 253 -33.66 -3.99 16.16
N HIS A 254 -32.50 -4.31 15.58
CA HIS A 254 -32.32 -4.33 14.12
C HIS A 254 -33.23 -5.32 13.39
N ALA A 255 -33.53 -6.47 13.99
CA ALA A 255 -34.44 -7.45 13.38
C ALA A 255 -35.86 -6.89 13.18
N ALA A 256 -36.32 -5.99 14.07
CA ALA A 256 -37.59 -5.30 13.92
C ALA A 256 -37.55 -4.27 12.79
N GLY A 257 -36.44 -3.54 12.66
CA GLY A 257 -36.22 -2.64 11.52
C GLY A 257 -36.21 -3.38 10.18
N ASP A 258 -35.57 -4.56 10.14
CA ASP A 258 -35.55 -5.41 8.94
C ASP A 258 -36.97 -5.82 8.51
N GLN A 259 -37.83 -6.19 9.47
CA GLN A 259 -39.25 -6.48 9.19
C GLN A 259 -40.01 -5.26 8.65
N VAL A 260 -39.75 -4.07 9.18
CA VAL A 260 -40.35 -2.83 8.69
C VAL A 260 -39.93 -2.55 7.24
N LEU A 261 -38.65 -2.74 6.91
CA LEU A 261 -38.13 -2.55 5.55
C LEU A 261 -38.75 -3.55 4.56
N GLN A 262 -38.88 -4.82 4.97
CA GLN A 262 -39.53 -5.86 4.17
C GLN A 262 -41.02 -5.59 3.95
N ALA A 263 -41.72 -5.13 4.99
CA ALA A 263 -43.12 -4.76 4.86
C ALA A 263 -43.32 -3.54 3.96
N PHE A 264 -42.48 -2.52 4.09
CA PHE A 264 -42.48 -1.39 3.17
C PHE A 264 -42.29 -1.86 1.72
N ALA A 265 -41.29 -2.70 1.47
CA ALA A 265 -41.03 -3.23 0.14
C ALA A 265 -42.25 -3.95 -0.44
N SER A 266 -42.90 -4.81 0.35
CA SER A 266 -44.10 -5.53 -0.06
C SER A 266 -45.27 -4.58 -0.39
N VAL A 267 -45.52 -3.58 0.47
CA VAL A 267 -46.61 -2.61 0.25
C VAL A 267 -46.33 -1.73 -0.96
N ALA A 268 -45.09 -1.27 -1.11
CA ALA A 268 -44.68 -0.45 -2.23
C ALA A 268 -44.82 -1.21 -3.55
N THR A 269 -44.35 -2.46 -3.63
CA THR A 269 -44.54 -3.30 -4.83
C THR A 269 -46.01 -3.51 -5.17
N ALA A 270 -46.88 -3.73 -4.17
CA ALA A 270 -48.32 -3.88 -4.41
C ALA A 270 -49.01 -2.58 -4.89
N CYS A 271 -48.45 -1.41 -4.56
CA CYS A 271 -48.96 -0.11 -4.99
C CYS A 271 -48.56 0.28 -6.41
N LEU A 272 -47.59 -0.42 -7.01
CA LEU A 272 -46.99 -0.10 -8.29
C LEU A 272 -47.55 -0.96 -9.42
N ARG A 273 -47.58 -0.41 -10.64
CA ARG A 273 -47.98 -1.17 -11.83
C ARG A 273 -46.77 -1.84 -12.47
N GLU A 274 -47.05 -2.76 -13.38
CA GLU A 274 -46.02 -3.36 -14.23
C GLU A 274 -45.28 -2.27 -15.03
N GLY A 275 -43.95 -2.28 -14.97
CA GLY A 275 -43.07 -1.31 -15.62
C GLY A 275 -42.62 -0.15 -14.72
N ASP A 276 -43.23 0.07 -13.55
CA ASP A 276 -42.69 1.01 -12.56
C ASP A 276 -41.45 0.39 -11.88
N VAL A 277 -40.46 1.23 -11.56
CA VAL A 277 -39.20 0.78 -10.95
C VAL A 277 -39.15 1.23 -9.50
N LEU A 278 -38.92 0.28 -8.60
CA LEU A 278 -38.68 0.53 -7.18
C LEU A 278 -37.34 -0.07 -6.74
N ALA A 279 -36.59 0.68 -5.96
CA ALA A 279 -35.29 0.26 -5.48
C ALA A 279 -35.02 0.74 -4.05
N ARG A 280 -34.18 -0.02 -3.33
CA ARG A 280 -33.60 0.43 -2.08
C ARG A 280 -32.38 1.31 -2.37
N TYR A 281 -32.48 2.58 -1.99
CA TYR A 281 -31.49 3.61 -2.27
C TYR A 281 -30.44 3.72 -1.16
N GLY A 282 -30.85 3.55 0.09
CA GLY A 282 -30.01 3.64 1.28
C GLY A 282 -30.45 2.66 2.37
N GLY A 283 -30.06 2.94 3.61
CA GLY A 283 -30.43 2.11 4.76
C GLY A 283 -31.94 2.02 4.96
N GLU A 284 -32.58 3.18 5.08
CA GLU A 284 -34.03 3.38 5.26
C GLU A 284 -34.68 4.18 4.11
N GLU A 285 -33.92 4.39 3.04
CA GLU A 285 -34.28 5.22 1.89
C GLU A 285 -34.59 4.35 0.68
N PHE A 286 -35.64 4.72 -0.04
CA PHE A 286 -36.11 4.06 -1.24
C PHE A 286 -36.26 5.08 -2.37
N VAL A 287 -36.18 4.60 -3.60
CA VAL A 287 -36.34 5.43 -4.78
C VAL A 287 -37.27 4.75 -5.77
N MET A 288 -38.12 5.56 -6.41
CA MET A 288 -39.11 5.12 -7.36
C MET A 288 -39.03 5.93 -8.65
N LEU A 289 -39.13 5.24 -9.78
CA LEU A 289 -39.22 5.83 -11.11
C LEU A 289 -40.49 5.33 -11.80
N LEU A 290 -41.35 6.26 -12.22
CA LEU A 290 -42.61 5.99 -12.92
C LEU A 290 -42.50 6.44 -14.39
N PRO A 291 -42.39 5.51 -15.36
CA PRO A 291 -42.30 5.86 -16.77
C PRO A 291 -43.61 6.49 -17.29
N ALA A 292 -43.49 7.42 -18.25
CA ALA A 292 -44.61 8.14 -18.86
C ALA A 292 -45.66 8.61 -17.83
N CYS A 293 -45.20 9.39 -16.86
CA CYS A 293 -45.96 9.83 -15.69
C CYS A 293 -46.07 11.35 -15.70
N ASP A 294 -47.22 11.87 -15.25
CA ASP A 294 -47.44 13.31 -15.04
C ASP A 294 -47.39 13.64 -13.53
N PRO A 295 -47.25 14.92 -13.14
CA PRO A 295 -47.17 15.30 -11.74
C PRO A 295 -48.36 14.83 -10.88
N SER A 296 -49.56 14.78 -11.46
CA SER A 296 -50.78 14.38 -10.75
C SER A 296 -50.77 12.87 -10.43
N ARG A 297 -50.32 12.05 -11.40
CA ARG A 297 -50.18 10.60 -11.25
C ARG A 297 -49.08 10.24 -10.27
N LEU A 298 -47.94 10.92 -10.32
CA LEU A 298 -46.86 10.71 -9.35
C LEU A 298 -47.33 11.03 -7.93
N THR A 299 -47.99 12.18 -7.76
CA THR A 299 -48.54 12.58 -6.46
C THR A 299 -49.55 11.57 -5.92
N ALA A 300 -50.50 11.14 -6.76
CA ALA A 300 -51.49 10.14 -6.38
C ALA A 300 -50.87 8.78 -5.99
N CYS A 301 -49.81 8.36 -6.70
CA CYS A 301 -49.08 7.13 -6.38
C CYS A 301 -48.36 7.23 -5.04
N CYS A 302 -47.64 8.33 -4.80
CA CYS A 302 -46.92 8.56 -3.55
C CYS A 302 -47.86 8.67 -2.35
N GLU A 303 -48.99 9.39 -2.48
CA GLU A 303 -49.99 9.50 -1.41
C GLU A 303 -50.67 8.16 -1.12
N ARG A 304 -50.99 7.36 -2.15
CA ARG A 304 -51.51 6.00 -1.97
C ARG A 304 -50.53 5.15 -1.19
N LEU A 305 -49.25 5.18 -1.57
CA LEU A 305 -48.20 4.45 -0.88
C LEU A 305 -48.04 4.89 0.58
N ARG A 306 -48.07 6.21 0.83
CA ARG A 306 -47.97 6.78 2.18
C ARG A 306 -49.10 6.30 3.08
N LEU A 307 -50.34 6.33 2.58
CA LEU A 307 -51.51 5.87 3.33
C LEU A 307 -51.45 4.36 3.58
N ALA A 308 -51.16 3.57 2.55
CA ALA A 308 -51.05 2.12 2.66
C ALA A 308 -49.96 1.69 3.66
N PHE A 309 -48.83 2.40 3.71
CA PHE A 309 -47.76 2.11 4.68
C PHE A 309 -48.16 2.45 6.12
N THR A 310 -49.02 3.46 6.32
CA THR A 310 -49.53 3.83 7.65
C THR A 310 -50.46 2.76 8.24
N GLU A 311 -51.09 1.96 7.38
CA GLU A 311 -52.02 0.89 7.77
C GLU A 311 -51.32 -0.47 7.98
N VAL A 312 -50.00 -0.53 7.84
CA VAL A 312 -49.23 -1.78 8.00
C VAL A 312 -49.20 -2.21 9.46
N GLU A 313 -49.72 -3.41 9.70
CA GLU A 313 -49.54 -4.12 10.98
C GLU A 313 -48.49 -5.21 10.83
N LEU A 314 -47.48 -5.19 11.70
CA LEU A 314 -46.42 -6.20 11.73
C LEU A 314 -46.77 -7.30 12.73
N VAL A 315 -46.90 -8.53 12.23
CA VAL A 315 -47.25 -9.70 13.06
C VAL A 315 -46.17 -9.91 14.13
N GLY A 316 -46.57 -9.85 15.40
CA GLY A 316 -45.68 -10.08 16.53
C GLY A 316 -44.81 -8.88 16.93
N LEU A 317 -45.02 -7.71 16.32
CA LEU A 317 -44.25 -6.50 16.60
C LEU A 317 -45.18 -5.29 16.77
N GLN A 318 -45.33 -4.81 18.01
CA GLN A 318 -46.07 -3.57 18.28
C GLN A 318 -45.14 -2.35 18.11
N VAL A 319 -45.01 -1.89 16.87
CA VAL A 319 -44.38 -0.61 16.56
C VAL A 319 -45.45 0.48 16.60
N GLY A 320 -45.09 1.70 17.03
CA GLY A 320 -45.98 2.85 16.86
C GLY A 320 -46.32 3.10 15.38
N ALA A 321 -47.21 4.07 15.10
CA ALA A 321 -47.67 4.35 13.75
C ALA A 321 -46.50 4.51 12.75
N LEU A 322 -46.38 3.56 11.83
CA LEU A 322 -45.42 3.61 10.74
C LEU A 322 -45.83 4.74 9.79
N SER A 323 -44.86 5.46 9.27
CA SER A 323 -45.10 6.55 8.31
C SER A 323 -43.88 6.75 7.44
N LEU A 324 -44.09 7.41 6.31
CA LEU A 324 -43.03 7.74 5.37
C LEU A 324 -43.18 9.19 4.91
N SER A 325 -42.06 9.77 4.53
CA SER A 325 -42.00 11.05 3.84
C SER A 325 -41.47 10.83 2.42
N ALA A 326 -42.01 11.56 1.45
CA ALA A 326 -41.59 11.44 0.05
C ALA A 326 -41.30 12.81 -0.58
N GLY A 327 -40.19 12.90 -1.32
CA GLY A 327 -39.82 14.02 -2.16
C GLY A 327 -39.95 13.67 -3.63
N MET A 328 -40.73 14.44 -4.37
CA MET A 328 -41.12 14.14 -5.75
C MET A 328 -40.59 15.17 -6.73
N THR A 329 -40.26 14.72 -7.94
CA THR A 329 -39.90 15.58 -9.06
C THR A 329 -40.23 14.92 -10.39
N MET A 330 -40.16 15.68 -11.48
CA MET A 330 -40.28 15.17 -12.85
C MET A 330 -38.91 15.11 -13.52
N LEU A 331 -38.69 14.03 -14.26
CA LEU A 331 -37.58 13.84 -15.18
C LEU A 331 -38.05 14.16 -16.59
N GLU A 332 -37.35 15.08 -17.25
CA GLU A 332 -37.64 15.54 -18.60
C GLU A 332 -36.44 15.35 -19.53
N MET A 333 -36.65 15.56 -20.83
CA MET A 333 -35.60 15.36 -21.83
C MET A 333 -34.49 16.41 -21.61
N GLY A 334 -33.24 15.94 -21.51
CA GLY A 334 -32.08 16.81 -21.29
C GLY A 334 -31.77 17.09 -19.82
N ASP A 335 -32.56 16.54 -18.89
CA ASP A 335 -32.25 16.59 -17.46
C ASP A 335 -31.02 15.71 -17.14
N ASP A 336 -30.38 16.01 -16.02
CA ASP A 336 -29.32 15.19 -15.45
C ASP A 336 -29.84 14.42 -14.24
N LEU A 337 -29.57 13.11 -14.18
CA LEU A 337 -30.15 12.24 -13.15
C LEU A 337 -29.70 12.65 -11.73
N ASP A 338 -28.46 13.10 -11.56
CA ASP A 338 -27.96 13.51 -10.24
C ASP A 338 -28.64 14.80 -9.79
N ASN A 339 -28.82 15.77 -10.69
CA ASN A 339 -29.58 16.99 -10.42
C ASN A 339 -31.05 16.70 -10.07
N ALA A 340 -31.70 15.77 -10.79
CA ALA A 340 -33.07 15.36 -10.50
C ALA A 340 -33.20 14.67 -9.13
N LEU A 341 -32.28 13.77 -8.79
CA LEU A 341 -32.22 13.16 -7.46
C LEU A 341 -32.03 14.23 -6.36
N GLN A 342 -31.22 15.25 -6.62
CA GLN A 342 -31.03 16.36 -5.68
C GLN A 342 -32.32 17.19 -5.50
N ARG A 343 -33.09 17.43 -6.56
CA ARG A 343 -34.41 18.10 -6.46
C ARG A 343 -35.40 17.27 -5.65
N ALA A 344 -35.45 15.96 -5.87
CA ALA A 344 -36.26 15.05 -5.07
C ALA A 344 -35.83 15.05 -3.59
N ASP A 345 -34.53 15.06 -3.30
CA ASP A 345 -33.99 15.08 -1.94
C ASP A 345 -34.35 16.39 -1.21
N GLN A 346 -34.24 17.53 -1.88
CA GLN A 346 -34.68 18.81 -1.33
C GLN A 346 -36.19 18.84 -1.03
N ALA A 347 -37.00 18.21 -1.88
CA ALA A 347 -38.43 18.04 -1.62
C ALA A 347 -38.66 17.12 -0.41
N LEU A 348 -37.94 16.00 -0.30
CA LEU A 348 -38.02 15.08 0.83
C LEU A 348 -37.63 15.76 2.15
N TYR A 349 -36.58 16.57 2.13
CA TYR A 349 -36.16 17.38 3.27
C TYR A 349 -37.27 18.32 3.74
N ARG A 350 -37.97 19.00 2.81
CA ARG A 350 -39.14 19.84 3.12
C ARG A 350 -40.27 19.02 3.74
N ALA A 351 -40.60 17.86 3.17
CA ALA A 351 -41.62 16.96 3.74
C ALA A 351 -41.31 16.57 5.20
N LYS A 352 -40.06 16.21 5.49
CA LYS A 352 -39.61 15.89 6.85
C LYS A 352 -39.68 17.09 7.79
N ARG A 353 -39.26 18.27 7.33
CA ARG A 353 -39.24 19.50 8.14
C ARG A 353 -40.65 19.99 8.49
N ASP A 354 -41.58 19.84 7.57
CA ASP A 354 -42.94 20.36 7.74
C ASP A 354 -43.83 19.45 8.62
N GLY A 355 -43.28 18.35 9.13
CA GLY A 355 -43.95 17.50 10.13
C GLY A 355 -44.06 16.03 9.75
N ARG A 356 -43.27 15.56 8.75
CA ARG A 356 -43.22 14.15 8.33
C ARG A 356 -44.58 13.63 7.83
N ASN A 357 -44.66 12.32 7.53
CA ASN A 357 -45.85 11.63 7.02
C ASN A 357 -46.54 12.42 5.89
N ARG A 358 -45.78 12.83 4.88
CA ARG A 358 -46.30 13.63 3.75
C ARG A 358 -45.45 13.53 2.50
N CYS A 359 -46.05 13.90 1.38
CA CYS A 359 -45.35 14.09 0.11
C CYS A 359 -45.12 15.58 -0.15
N ALA A 360 -43.94 15.94 -0.65
CA ALA A 360 -43.62 17.27 -1.14
C ALA A 360 -43.00 17.19 -2.53
N ALA A 361 -43.12 18.24 -3.33
CA ALA A 361 -42.65 18.24 -4.72
C ALA A 361 -41.74 19.41 -5.07
N ALA A 362 -40.83 19.17 -6.00
CA ALA A 362 -40.02 20.16 -6.69
C ALA A 362 -40.26 20.01 -8.20
N TRP A 363 -41.25 20.73 -8.73
CA TRP A 363 -41.65 20.65 -10.15
C TRP A 363 -40.81 21.53 -11.07
N GLU A 364 -40.10 22.51 -10.52
CA GLU A 364 -39.27 23.43 -11.30
C GLU A 364 -38.00 22.71 -11.80
N SER A 365 -37.74 22.80 -13.10
CA SER A 365 -36.42 22.60 -13.68
C SER A 365 -35.55 23.77 -13.24
N VAL A 366 -34.38 23.51 -12.66
CA VAL A 366 -33.39 24.57 -12.50
C VAL A 366 -32.87 24.85 -13.90
N ASP A 367 -33.35 25.92 -14.52
CA ASP A 367 -32.79 26.42 -15.77
C ASP A 367 -31.29 26.67 -15.55
N ALA A 368 -30.48 26.06 -16.43
CA ALA A 368 -29.02 26.11 -16.39
C ALA A 368 -28.43 27.51 -16.56
#